data_AF-A0A2M8PLT1-F1
#
_entry.id   AF-A0A2M8PLT1-F1
#
_cell.length_a   1.000
_cell.length_b   1.000
_cell.length_c   1.000
_cell.angle_alpha   90.00
_cell.angle_beta   90.00
_cell.angle_gamma   90.00
#
_symmetry.space_group_name_H-M   'P 1'
#
loop_
_entity.id
_entity.type
_entity.pdbx_description
1 polymer ?
#
loop_
_entity_poly.entity_id
_entity_poly.type
_entity_poly.pdbx_seq_one_letter_code
_entity_poly.pdbx_strand_id
1 'polypeptide(L)'
;MTMTLDIALMQSHEQLDWNKERLKYISKFQNLSLVVNTFARIRILQQHEYWKERSKRIAGFYVELLKQVEKLIETRDGFLLQVGWGGGWDSKTLGDLLTKDKKLFEQIMRQYGKQMNKQNAWKAGRPYPTSRRMVVYGEQPHFPLGWLYVGLEQ
;
A
#
# COMPACT_ATOMS: atom_id res chain seq x y z
N MET A 1 -9.54 11.11 -5.28
CA MET A 1 -8.88 11.25 -6.59
C MET A 1 -8.94 9.89 -7.26
N THR A 2 -9.44 9.87 -8.49
CA THR A 2 -9.68 8.65 -9.26
C THR A 2 -8.73 8.63 -10.44
N MET A 3 -8.15 7.46 -10.70
CA MET A 3 -7.32 7.21 -11.88
C MET A 3 -7.92 6.02 -12.62
N THR A 4 -7.83 6.00 -13.93
CA THR A 4 -8.18 4.82 -14.72
C THR A 4 -6.90 4.16 -15.23
N LEU A 5 -6.83 2.84 -15.14
CA LEU A 5 -5.85 2.06 -15.89
C LEU A 5 -6.52 1.50 -17.15
N ASP A 6 -6.15 2.04 -18.31
CA ASP A 6 -6.55 1.53 -19.62
C ASP A 6 -5.73 0.27 -19.94
N ILE A 7 -6.42 -0.88 -20.03
CA ILE A 7 -5.80 -2.16 -20.35
C ILE A 7 -5.77 -2.44 -21.87
N ALA A 8 -6.45 -1.66 -22.70
CA ALA A 8 -6.53 -1.84 -24.15
C ALA A 8 -5.18 -1.60 -24.84
N LEU A 9 -4.33 -0.75 -24.26
CA LEU A 9 -2.93 -0.57 -24.66
C LEU A 9 -2.11 -1.87 -24.61
N MET A 10 -2.49 -2.82 -23.74
CA MET A 10 -1.86 -4.15 -23.68
C MET A 10 -2.51 -5.17 -24.64
N GLN A 11 -3.63 -4.81 -25.25
CA GLN A 11 -4.40 -5.67 -26.14
C GLN A 11 -4.10 -5.43 -27.64
N SER A 12 -3.46 -4.31 -28.03
CA SER A 12 -3.54 -3.84 -29.42
C SER A 12 -2.26 -3.36 -30.11
N HIS A 13 -1.06 -3.81 -29.70
CA HIS A 13 0.17 -3.51 -30.47
C HIS A 13 1.00 -4.74 -30.82
N GLU A 14 0.94 -5.16 -32.09
CA GLU A 14 1.83 -6.15 -32.72
C GLU A 14 3.29 -5.69 -32.83
N GLN A 15 3.56 -4.38 -32.67
CA GLN A 15 4.89 -3.79 -32.85
C GLN A 15 5.84 -4.00 -31.66
N LEU A 16 5.32 -4.42 -30.51
CA LEU A 16 6.14 -4.81 -29.37
C LEU A 16 6.28 -6.33 -29.42
N ASP A 17 7.50 -6.85 -29.62
CA ASP A 17 7.85 -8.28 -29.75
C ASP A 17 7.67 -9.08 -28.43
N TRP A 18 6.52 -8.88 -27.77
CA TRP A 18 6.18 -9.39 -26.45
C TRP A 18 5.24 -10.59 -26.55
N ASN A 19 4.99 -11.15 -27.74
CA ASN A 19 3.89 -12.10 -28.00
C ASN A 19 3.85 -13.32 -27.07
N LYS A 20 5.00 -13.89 -26.66
CA LYS A 20 5.06 -15.01 -25.70
C LYS A 20 4.89 -14.58 -24.24
N GLU A 21 5.40 -13.42 -23.84
CA GLU A 21 5.24 -12.93 -22.46
C GLU A 21 3.87 -12.26 -22.24
N ARG A 22 3.27 -11.71 -23.30
CA ARG A 22 1.99 -11.00 -23.29
C ARG A 22 0.85 -11.86 -22.76
N LEU A 23 0.71 -13.11 -23.21
CA LEU A 23 -0.32 -14.04 -22.69
C LEU A 23 -0.10 -14.39 -21.20
N LYS A 24 1.17 -14.46 -20.78
CA LYS A 24 1.56 -14.66 -19.37
C LYS A 24 1.27 -13.44 -18.51
N TYR A 25 1.36 -12.23 -19.06
CA TYR A 25 0.99 -11.01 -18.35
C TYR A 25 -0.52 -10.80 -18.32
N ILE A 26 -1.25 -10.99 -19.42
CA ILE A 26 -2.71 -10.83 -19.47
C ILE A 26 -3.41 -11.70 -18.39
N SER A 27 -3.03 -12.97 -18.26
CA SER A 27 -3.55 -13.85 -17.20
C SER A 27 -3.16 -13.43 -15.78
N LYS A 28 -2.01 -12.76 -15.59
CA LYS A 28 -1.62 -12.16 -14.31
C LYS A 28 -2.36 -10.85 -14.02
N PHE A 29 -2.67 -10.06 -15.05
CA PHE A 29 -3.41 -8.81 -14.95
C PHE A 29 -4.89 -9.05 -14.59
N GLN A 30 -5.47 -10.19 -14.98
CA GLN A 30 -6.81 -10.60 -14.52
C GLN A 30 -6.93 -10.68 -12.99
N ASN A 31 -5.82 -10.89 -12.29
CA ASN A 31 -5.78 -10.92 -10.83
C ASN A 31 -5.10 -9.69 -10.22
N LEU A 32 -4.73 -8.68 -11.02
CA LEU A 32 -4.04 -7.50 -10.51
C LEU A 32 -4.87 -6.78 -9.45
N SER A 33 -6.16 -6.54 -9.72
CA SER A 33 -7.06 -5.90 -8.75
C SER A 33 -7.10 -6.66 -7.43
N LEU A 34 -7.25 -7.98 -7.50
CA LEU A 34 -7.25 -8.86 -6.32
C LEU A 34 -5.93 -8.76 -5.53
N VAL A 35 -4.79 -8.85 -6.23
CA VAL A 35 -3.47 -8.78 -5.59
C VAL A 35 -3.26 -7.42 -4.93
N VAL A 36 -3.50 -6.33 -5.65
CA VAL A 36 -3.30 -4.97 -5.14
C VAL A 36 -4.23 -4.71 -3.96
N ASN A 37 -5.50 -5.09 -4.05
CA ASN A 37 -6.45 -4.94 -2.95
C ASN A 37 -6.08 -5.80 -1.73
N THR A 38 -5.47 -6.97 -1.92
CA THR A 38 -4.97 -7.78 -0.80
C THR A 38 -3.85 -7.05 -0.04
N PHE A 39 -2.89 -6.46 -0.76
CA PHE A 39 -1.84 -5.64 -0.15
C PHE A 39 -2.40 -4.37 0.51
N ALA A 40 -3.34 -3.70 -0.15
CA ALA A 40 -4.02 -2.53 0.39
C ALA A 40 -4.75 -2.87 1.69
N ARG A 41 -5.47 -4.00 1.73
CA ARG A 41 -6.21 -4.49 2.89
C ARG A 41 -5.30 -4.75 4.09
N ILE A 42 -4.21 -5.49 3.91
CA ILE A 42 -3.22 -5.75 4.97
C ILE A 42 -2.74 -4.42 5.57
N ARG A 43 -2.40 -3.49 4.70
CA ARG A 43 -1.93 -2.18 5.10
C ARG A 43 -2.99 -1.36 5.83
N ILE A 44 -4.23 -1.33 5.33
CA ILE A 44 -5.35 -0.63 5.95
C ILE A 44 -5.56 -1.15 7.38
N LEU A 45 -5.55 -2.47 7.57
CA LEU A 45 -5.68 -3.11 8.89
C LEU A 45 -4.53 -2.71 9.82
N GLN A 46 -3.29 -2.74 9.36
CA GLN A 46 -2.13 -2.33 10.17
C GLN A 46 -2.21 -0.85 10.59
N GLN A 47 -2.63 0.03 9.68
CA GLN A 47 -2.78 1.45 10.02
C GLN A 47 -3.97 1.67 10.96
N HIS A 48 -5.08 0.95 10.77
CA HIS A 48 -6.19 0.97 11.72
C HIS A 48 -5.72 0.58 13.12
N GLU A 49 -5.02 -0.56 13.26
CA GLU A 49 -4.48 -1.02 14.54
C GLU A 49 -3.51 -0.02 15.18
N TYR A 50 -2.72 0.67 14.36
CA TYR A 50 -1.85 1.74 14.85
C TYR A 50 -2.66 2.94 15.37
N TRP A 51 -3.72 3.35 14.67
CA TRP A 51 -4.47 4.58 14.98
C TRP A 51 -5.62 4.41 15.96
N LYS A 52 -6.13 3.18 16.18
CA LYS A 52 -7.34 2.93 16.99
C LYS A 52 -7.31 3.56 18.39
N GLU A 53 -6.15 3.55 19.04
CA GLU A 53 -5.94 4.13 20.37
C GLU A 53 -5.38 5.57 20.33
N ARG A 54 -4.96 6.05 19.16
CA ARG A 54 -4.25 7.35 18.99
C ARG A 54 -5.15 8.44 18.41
N SER A 55 -6.07 8.10 17.52
CA SER A 55 -7.01 9.03 16.90
C SER A 55 -8.22 8.30 16.35
N LYS A 56 -9.37 8.50 16.99
CA LYS A 56 -10.66 7.94 16.54
C LYS A 56 -11.03 8.37 15.13
N ARG A 57 -10.71 9.61 14.75
CA ARG A 57 -10.96 10.14 13.40
C ARG A 57 -10.18 9.36 12.34
N ILE A 58 -8.88 9.18 12.54
CA ILE A 58 -8.02 8.50 11.57
C ILE A 58 -8.35 7.01 11.54
N ALA A 59 -8.62 6.39 12.70
CA ALA A 59 -9.09 5.02 12.76
C ALA A 59 -10.41 4.84 11.99
N GLY A 60 -11.37 5.75 12.16
CA GLY A 60 -12.63 5.77 11.42
C GLY A 60 -12.43 5.89 9.91
N PHE A 61 -11.48 6.72 9.45
CA PHE A 61 -11.10 6.76 8.03
C PHE A 61 -10.68 5.38 7.50
N TYR A 62 -9.84 4.65 8.25
CA TYR A 62 -9.40 3.32 7.83
C TYR A 62 -10.51 2.27 7.89
N VAL A 63 -11.50 2.40 8.79
CA VAL A 63 -12.70 1.55 8.79
C VAL A 63 -13.50 1.74 7.50
N GLU A 64 -13.73 2.99 7.08
CA GLU A 64 -14.44 3.26 5.82
C GLU A 64 -13.63 2.80 4.60
N LEU A 65 -12.31 2.99 4.62
CA LEU A 65 -11.44 2.51 3.55
C LEU A 65 -11.39 0.98 3.46
N LEU A 66 -11.49 0.28 4.60
CA LEU A 66 -11.59 -1.18 4.64
C LEU A 66 -12.88 -1.65 3.96
N LYS A 67 -14.03 -1.02 4.23
CA LYS A 67 -15.28 -1.36 3.54
C LYS A 67 -15.14 -1.22 2.01
N GLN A 68 -14.46 -0.16 1.56
CA GLN A 68 -14.20 0.05 0.13
C GLN A 68 -13.30 -1.04 -0.46
N VAL A 69 -12.21 -1.41 0.22
CA VAL A 69 -11.30 -2.43 -0.32
C VAL A 69 -11.96 -3.81 -0.39
N GLU A 70 -12.78 -4.18 0.61
CA GLU A 70 -13.51 -5.46 0.60
C GLU A 70 -14.49 -5.53 -0.58
N LYS A 71 -15.25 -4.44 -0.82
CA LYS A 71 -16.11 -4.35 -2.01
C LYS A 71 -15.33 -4.54 -3.31
N LEU A 72 -14.17 -3.89 -3.44
CA LEU A 72 -13.34 -3.99 -4.65
C LEU A 72 -12.70 -5.37 -4.85
N ILE A 73 -12.47 -6.13 -3.77
CA ILE A 73 -12.04 -7.52 -3.84
C ILE A 73 -13.14 -8.39 -4.45
N GLU A 74 -14.40 -8.13 -4.08
CA GLU A 74 -15.58 -8.84 -4.60
C GLU A 74 -15.86 -8.48 -6.06
N THR A 75 -15.91 -7.19 -6.40
CA THR A 75 -16.29 -6.71 -7.74
C THR A 75 -15.18 -6.83 -8.77
N ARG A 76 -13.91 -6.75 -8.34
CA ARG A 76 -12.72 -6.75 -9.20
C ARG A 76 -12.68 -5.65 -10.28
N ASP A 77 -13.52 -4.62 -10.17
CA ASP A 77 -13.66 -3.48 -11.10
C ASP A 77 -12.63 -2.36 -10.87
N GLY A 78 -11.78 -2.52 -9.86
CA GLY A 78 -10.73 -1.57 -9.54
C GLY A 78 -9.93 -1.98 -8.32
N PHE A 79 -9.05 -1.10 -7.89
CA PHE A 79 -8.25 -1.32 -6.69
C PHE A 79 -7.88 -0.03 -5.98
N LEU A 80 -7.60 -0.15 -4.68
CA LEU A 80 -7.04 0.94 -3.88
C LEU A 80 -5.52 0.85 -3.86
N LEU A 81 -4.86 1.98 -4.07
CA LEU A 81 -3.41 2.08 -4.04
C LEU A 81 -2.98 3.29 -3.25
N GLN A 82 -1.98 3.11 -2.36
CA GLN A 82 -1.35 4.24 -1.68
C GLN A 82 -0.08 4.65 -2.43
N VAL A 83 -0.11 5.80 -3.11
CA VAL A 83 1.01 6.32 -3.90
C VAL A 83 1.64 7.57 -3.31
N GLY A 84 2.79 7.94 -3.89
CA GLY A 84 3.47 9.20 -3.62
C GLY A 84 4.20 9.22 -2.27
N TRP A 85 4.38 10.44 -1.77
CA TRP A 85 5.15 10.71 -0.56
C TRP A 85 4.39 10.32 0.72
N GLY A 86 3.06 10.18 0.68
CA GLY A 86 2.22 9.82 1.83
C GLY A 86 2.40 8.38 2.31
N GLY A 87 2.75 7.46 1.41
CA GLY A 87 2.88 6.05 1.71
C GLY A 87 4.17 5.64 2.44
N GLY A 88 5.17 6.52 2.55
CA GLY A 88 6.41 6.24 3.29
C GLY A 88 7.11 4.93 2.88
N TRP A 89 7.84 4.33 3.82
CA TRP A 89 8.58 3.08 3.63
C TRP A 89 7.66 1.93 3.21
N ASP A 90 6.53 1.74 3.90
CA ASP A 90 5.58 0.64 3.63
C ASP A 90 5.07 0.64 2.17
N SER A 91 5.09 1.78 1.46
CA SER A 91 4.61 1.87 0.06
C SER A 91 5.65 1.49 -0.98
N LYS A 92 6.91 1.36 -0.56
CA LYS A 92 8.08 1.16 -1.43
C LYS A 92 8.83 -0.12 -1.07
N THR A 93 8.38 -0.80 -0.02
CA THR A 93 8.98 -2.04 0.46
C THR A 93 7.87 -3.04 0.78
N LEU A 94 8.24 -4.31 0.81
CA LEU A 94 7.39 -5.38 1.32
C LEU A 94 7.43 -5.39 2.85
N GLY A 95 7.02 -4.27 3.46
CA GLY A 95 7.28 -3.98 4.86
C GLY A 95 6.67 -4.97 5.84
N ASP A 96 5.44 -5.40 5.56
CA ASP A 96 4.76 -6.47 6.31
C ASP A 96 5.57 -7.76 6.31
N LEU A 97 6.04 -8.20 5.14
CA LEU A 97 6.84 -9.42 5.01
C LEU A 97 8.19 -9.30 5.73
N LEU A 98 8.85 -8.15 5.61
CA LEU A 98 10.13 -7.90 6.27
C LEU A 98 10.03 -7.84 7.79
N THR A 99 8.90 -7.38 8.33
CA THR A 99 8.69 -7.22 9.78
C THR A 99 8.03 -8.43 10.44
N LYS A 100 7.54 -9.40 9.65
CA LYS A 100 6.88 -10.61 10.13
C LYS A 100 7.79 -11.48 10.99
N ASP A 101 9.04 -11.70 10.56
CA ASP A 101 10.07 -12.33 11.38
C ASP A 101 10.84 -11.25 12.13
N LYS A 102 10.52 -11.10 13.41
CA LYS A 102 11.14 -10.09 14.28
C LYS A 102 12.65 -10.28 14.41
N LYS A 103 13.15 -11.53 14.46
CA LYS A 103 14.59 -11.79 14.63
C LYS A 103 15.36 -11.42 13.36
N LEU A 104 14.85 -11.83 12.21
CA LEU A 104 15.42 -11.45 10.92
C LEU A 104 15.37 -9.92 10.73
N PHE A 105 14.26 -9.28 11.09
CA PHE A 105 14.12 -7.84 10.98
C PHE A 105 15.10 -7.10 11.91
N GLU A 106 15.31 -7.58 13.13
CA GLU A 106 16.32 -7.03 14.04
C GLU A 106 17.74 -7.16 13.47
N GLN A 107 18.07 -8.28 12.82
CA GLN A 107 19.35 -8.45 12.13
C GLN A 107 19.52 -7.44 10.98
N ILE A 108 18.48 -7.26 10.15
CA ILE A 108 18.46 -6.27 9.08
C ILE A 108 18.66 -4.87 9.66
N MET A 109 17.97 -4.51 10.75
CA MET A 109 18.11 -3.20 11.39
C MET A 109 19.47 -2.99 12.05
N ARG A 110 20.12 -4.05 12.56
CA ARG A 110 21.51 -3.94 13.05
C ARG A 110 22.50 -3.66 11.92
N GLN A 111 22.30 -4.29 10.75
CA GLN A 111 23.20 -4.18 9.61
C GLN A 111 22.97 -2.90 8.80
N TYR A 112 21.71 -2.53 8.56
CA TYR A 112 21.31 -1.47 7.63
C TYR A 112 20.49 -0.33 8.28
N GLY A 113 20.22 -0.41 9.59
CA GLY A 113 19.33 0.54 10.27
C GLY A 113 19.83 1.99 10.25
N LYS A 114 21.15 2.22 10.21
CA LYS A 114 21.72 3.57 10.10
C LYS A 114 21.38 4.24 8.76
N GLN A 115 21.29 3.46 7.69
CA GLN A 115 20.93 3.92 6.35
C GLN A 115 19.41 4.05 6.20
N MET A 116 18.65 3.18 6.88
CA MET A 116 17.18 3.14 6.80
C MET A 116 16.50 4.14 7.74
N ASN A 117 17.13 4.48 8.86
CA ASN A 117 16.61 5.38 9.88
C ASN A 117 17.64 6.48 10.19
N LYS A 118 17.54 7.60 9.47
CA LYS A 118 18.44 8.76 9.64
C LYS A 118 18.50 9.33 11.06
N GLN A 119 17.49 9.08 11.88
CA GLN A 119 17.40 9.57 13.26
C GLN A 119 17.87 8.53 14.29
N ASN A 120 18.26 7.33 13.85
CA ASN A 120 18.68 6.21 14.69
C ASN A 120 17.67 5.88 15.83
N ALA A 121 16.41 6.25 15.64
CA ALA A 121 15.36 6.21 16.66
C ALA A 121 14.67 4.84 16.79
N TRP A 122 15.09 3.85 16.00
CA TRP A 122 14.51 2.52 16.04
C TRP A 122 14.95 1.79 17.30
N LYS A 123 13.99 1.12 17.94
CA LYS A 123 14.21 0.25 19.09
C LYS A 123 13.45 -1.06 18.85
N ALA A 124 14.06 -2.17 19.25
CA ALA A 124 13.39 -3.47 19.21
C ALA A 124 12.03 -3.42 19.93
N GLY A 125 11.04 -4.09 19.36
CA GLY A 125 9.67 -4.13 19.88
C GLY A 125 8.81 -2.89 19.58
N ARG A 126 9.36 -1.79 19.04
CA ARG A 126 8.53 -0.67 18.56
C ARG A 126 7.97 -0.93 17.16
N PRO A 127 6.76 -0.43 16.84
CA PRO A 127 6.24 -0.50 15.48
C PRO A 127 7.18 0.23 14.51
N TYR A 128 7.45 -0.42 13.38
CA TYR A 128 8.25 0.12 12.30
C TYR A 128 7.42 0.18 11.00
N PRO A 129 7.52 1.27 10.21
CA PRO A 129 8.20 2.52 10.54
C PRO A 129 7.49 3.22 11.70
N THR A 130 8.16 4.15 12.39
CA THR A 130 7.51 4.91 13.48
C THR A 130 6.85 6.19 12.95
N SER A 131 7.39 6.78 11.88
CA SER A 131 6.85 8.00 11.27
C SER A 131 5.72 7.71 10.28
N ARG A 132 4.68 8.55 10.29
CA ARG A 132 3.58 8.54 9.30
C ARG A 132 3.37 9.95 8.78
N ARG A 133 3.28 10.11 7.47
CA ARG A 133 2.99 11.40 6.85
C ARG A 133 1.48 11.57 6.71
N MET A 134 0.97 12.66 7.27
CA MET A 134 -0.46 12.95 7.37
C MET A 134 -0.72 14.36 6.83
N VAL A 135 -1.94 14.60 6.37
CA VAL A 135 -2.49 15.96 6.27
C VAL A 135 -2.66 16.49 7.69
N VAL A 136 -2.12 17.67 7.96
CA VAL A 136 -2.22 18.35 9.26
C VAL A 136 -3.00 19.64 9.05
N TYR A 137 -4.02 19.86 9.88
CA TYR A 137 -4.71 21.14 9.99
C TYR A 137 -4.44 21.70 11.39
N GLY A 138 -3.85 22.89 11.47
CA GLY A 138 -3.26 23.40 12.71
C GLY A 138 -2.15 22.47 13.20
N GLU A 139 -2.28 21.94 14.41
CA GLU A 139 -1.33 20.97 14.99
C GLU A 139 -1.88 19.54 15.03
N GLN A 140 -3.07 19.31 14.45
CA GLN A 140 -3.78 18.03 14.57
C GLN A 140 -3.75 17.24 13.25
N PRO A 141 -3.34 15.95 13.28
CA PRO A 141 -3.38 15.12 12.09
C PRO A 141 -4.83 14.80 11.72
N HIS A 142 -5.15 14.92 10.44
CA HIS A 142 -6.51 14.84 9.93
C HIS A 142 -6.74 13.60 9.05
N PHE A 143 -5.96 13.45 7.98
CA PHE A 143 -6.14 12.37 7.01
C PHE A 143 -4.81 11.79 6.55
N PRO A 144 -4.72 10.46 6.33
CA PRO A 144 -3.55 9.86 5.71
C PRO A 144 -3.47 10.26 4.23
N LEU A 145 -2.24 10.48 3.74
CA LEU A 145 -1.98 10.94 2.38
C LEU A 145 -1.87 9.78 1.38
N GLY A 146 -2.24 10.02 0.12
CA GLY A 146 -1.82 9.20 -1.02
C GLY A 146 -2.70 8.01 -1.38
N TRP A 147 -3.82 7.78 -0.69
CA TRP A 147 -4.77 6.76 -1.11
C TRP A 147 -5.55 7.21 -2.35
N LEU A 148 -5.55 6.36 -3.38
CA LEU A 148 -6.24 6.55 -4.64
C LEU A 148 -7.10 5.33 -4.93
N TYR A 149 -8.24 5.58 -5.58
CA TYR A 149 -9.00 4.55 -6.27
C TYR A 149 -8.54 4.51 -7.73
N VAL A 150 -8.29 3.30 -8.23
CA VAL A 150 -7.93 3.03 -9.62
C VAL A 150 -8.99 2.14 -10.23
N GLY A 151 -9.75 2.67 -11.19
CA GLY A 151 -10.71 1.91 -11.98
C GLY A 151 -10.01 1.12 -13.09
N LEU A 152 -10.53 -0.07 -13.38
CA LEU A 152 -10.14 -0.85 -14.56
C LEU A 152 -11.17 -0.61 -15.66
N GLU A 153 -10.80 0.16 -16.69
CA GLU A 153 -11.60 0.28 -17.92
C GLU A 153 -11.23 -0.88 -18.86
N GLN A 154 -12.25 -1.45 -19.50
CA GLN A 154 -12.10 -2.52 -20.50
C GLN A 154 -12.22 -1.95 -21.91
#